data_AF-A0A0R3QA92-F1
#
_entry.id   AF-A0A0R3QA92-F1
#
_cell.length_a   1.000
_cell.length_b   1.000
_cell.length_c   1.000
_cell.angle_alpha   90.00
_cell.angle_beta   90.00
_cell.angle_gamma   90.00
#
_symmetry.space_group_name_H-M   'P 1'
#
loop_
_entity.id
_entity.type
_entity.pdbx_description
1 polymer ?
#
loop_
_entity_poly.entity_id
_entity_poly.type
_entity_poly.pdbx_seq_one_letter_code
_entity_poly.pdbx_strand_id
1 'polypeptide(L)'
;MIGDWDCTQLSSTNAATAVTQKISTGYGVHQLKSFSINYGNCGLFGFYVVMDGSDVASTTFGMKEVIRGVSEEEIERGKNMYKTVAFSALESSVTRVDDIAKQVLYSDTVQSLSDLENAIENVDKKAISEAINKHVYDRDLAVAGIGRTEAWPDYYQLRIGMSAWRL
;
A
#
# COMPACT_ATOMS: atom_id res chain seq x y z
N MET A 1 4.81 -3.02 -3.94
CA MET A 1 4.70 -1.93 -4.95
C MET A 1 4.78 -0.56 -4.30
N ILE A 2 3.93 -0.24 -3.32
CA ILE A 2 3.99 1.06 -2.60
C ILE A 2 5.15 1.08 -1.60
N GLY A 3 5.26 0.03 -0.78
CA GLY A 3 6.32 -0.12 0.22
C GLY A 3 6.14 0.81 1.42
N ASP A 4 6.93 0.54 2.46
CA ASP A 4 7.01 1.38 3.65
C ASP A 4 8.31 2.17 3.62
N TRP A 5 8.28 3.37 4.21
CA TRP A 5 9.44 4.23 4.31
C TRP A 5 9.44 5.05 5.59
N ASP A 6 10.63 5.27 6.14
CA ASP A 6 10.88 6.12 7.29
C ASP A 6 12.13 6.96 7.04
N CYS A 7 12.21 8.16 7.62
CA CYS A 7 13.36 9.04 7.49
C CYS A 7 14.63 8.44 8.08
N THR A 8 14.51 7.47 8.99
CA THR A 8 15.65 6.73 9.54
C THR A 8 16.14 5.61 8.61
N GLN A 9 15.41 5.30 7.54
CA GLN A 9 15.74 4.20 6.64
C GLN A 9 16.87 4.61 5.68
N LEU A 10 17.96 3.84 5.70
CA LEU A 10 19.18 4.13 4.95
C LEU A 10 18.98 4.18 3.42
N SER A 11 17.99 3.45 2.91
CA SER A 11 17.76 3.32 1.47
C SER A 11 17.12 4.54 0.81
N SER A 12 16.69 5.57 1.58
CA SER A 12 15.98 6.79 1.12
C SER A 12 15.96 7.06 -0.39
N THR A 13 17.02 7.65 -0.93
CA THR A 13 17.14 8.06 -2.34
C THR A 13 17.32 6.89 -3.33
N ASN A 14 17.84 5.76 -2.84
CA ASN A 14 18.09 4.55 -3.62
C ASN A 14 17.05 3.45 -3.33
N ALA A 15 15.86 3.83 -2.86
CA ALA A 15 14.84 2.87 -2.47
C ALA A 15 14.36 2.05 -3.67
N ALA A 16 13.97 0.80 -3.45
CA ALA A 16 13.60 -0.09 -4.53
C ALA A 16 12.32 0.35 -5.27
N THR A 17 11.45 1.13 -4.64
CA THR A 17 10.17 1.59 -5.19
C THR A 17 10.24 3.06 -5.57
N ALA A 18 9.73 3.40 -6.77
CA ALA A 18 9.72 4.77 -7.28
C ALA A 18 8.96 5.73 -6.36
N VAL A 19 7.89 5.24 -5.73
CA VAL A 19 7.10 5.99 -4.74
C VAL A 19 7.96 6.41 -3.54
N THR A 20 8.74 5.49 -2.99
CA THR A 20 9.61 5.76 -1.85
C THR A 20 10.75 6.72 -2.21
N GLN A 21 11.36 6.56 -3.39
CA GLN A 21 12.39 7.48 -3.87
C GLN A 21 11.88 8.92 -3.95
N LYS A 22 10.68 9.11 -4.53
CA LYS A 22 10.02 10.42 -4.59
C LYS A 22 9.76 10.96 -3.20
N ILE A 23 9.10 10.19 -2.33
CA ILE A 23 8.75 10.61 -0.96
C ILE A 23 9.98 11.04 -0.16
N SER A 24 11.09 10.30 -0.31
CA SER A 24 12.32 10.59 0.43
C SER A 24 13.01 11.90 0.07
N THR A 25 12.78 12.43 -1.14
CA THR A 25 13.53 13.59 -1.68
C THR A 25 12.75 14.89 -1.65
N GLY A 26 11.42 14.85 -1.76
CA GLY A 26 10.65 16.02 -2.21
C GLY A 26 9.57 16.57 -1.28
N TYR A 27 9.26 15.92 -0.15
CA TYR A 27 7.91 16.05 0.42
C TYR A 27 7.82 16.33 1.92
N GLY A 28 8.93 16.51 2.64
CA GLY A 28 8.90 16.77 4.09
C GLY A 28 8.17 15.69 4.91
N VAL A 29 8.06 14.48 4.34
CA VAL A 29 7.45 13.31 4.98
C VAL A 29 8.49 12.69 5.91
N HIS A 30 8.05 12.30 7.10
CA HIS A 30 8.87 11.56 8.05
C HIS A 30 8.64 10.05 7.95
N GLN A 31 7.40 9.63 7.69
CA GLN A 31 7.06 8.22 7.62
C GLN A 31 5.90 7.98 6.65
N LEU A 32 5.99 6.89 5.88
CA LEU A 32 4.95 6.35 5.03
C LEU A 32 4.79 4.86 5.37
N LYS A 33 3.58 4.41 5.65
CA LYS A 33 3.25 3.00 5.78
C LYS A 33 2.04 2.65 4.93
N SER A 34 2.16 1.63 4.10
CA SER A 34 1.04 1.09 3.34
C SER A 34 0.32 0.03 4.18
N PHE A 35 -1.01 0.00 4.11
CA PHE A 35 -1.78 -1.02 4.84
C PHE A 35 -2.92 -1.59 3.99
N SER A 36 -3.17 -2.88 4.23
CA SER A 36 -4.32 -3.62 3.75
C SER A 36 -4.86 -4.44 4.92
N ILE A 37 -6.03 -4.04 5.42
CA ILE A 37 -6.69 -4.67 6.57
C ILE A 37 -7.99 -5.28 6.04
N ASN A 38 -8.13 -6.59 6.15
CA ASN A 38 -9.28 -7.31 5.65
C ASN A 38 -10.14 -7.81 6.82
N TYR A 39 -11.45 -7.61 6.70
CA TYR A 39 -12.49 -8.17 7.57
C TYR A 39 -13.36 -9.11 6.74
N GLY A 40 -14.24 -9.89 7.39
CA GLY A 40 -15.06 -10.91 6.70
C GLY A 40 -15.88 -10.37 5.52
N ASN A 41 -16.42 -9.14 5.62
CA ASN A 41 -17.30 -8.54 4.60
C ASN A 41 -16.79 -7.21 4.01
N CYS A 42 -15.71 -6.65 4.54
CA CYS A 42 -15.17 -5.36 4.12
C CYS A 42 -13.67 -5.29 4.37
N GLY A 43 -13.00 -4.29 3.82
CA GLY A 43 -11.57 -4.08 4.04
C GLY A 43 -11.21 -2.61 3.95
N LEU A 44 -10.05 -2.28 4.51
CA LEU A 44 -9.43 -0.97 4.41
C LEU A 44 -8.14 -1.13 3.64
N PHE A 45 -7.98 -0.31 2.61
CA PHE A 45 -6.75 -0.19 1.84
C PHE A 45 -6.35 1.27 1.78
N GLY A 46 -5.09 1.56 2.04
CA GLY A 46 -4.60 2.91 2.03
C GLY A 46 -3.18 3.01 2.55
N PHE A 47 -2.85 4.20 3.02
CA PHE A 47 -1.55 4.49 3.57
C PHE A 47 -1.68 5.46 4.74
N TYR A 48 -0.70 5.37 5.62
CA TYR A 48 -0.51 6.21 6.76
C TYR A 48 0.73 7.08 6.50
N VAL A 49 0.60 8.38 6.70
CA VAL A 49 1.70 9.33 6.51
C VAL A 49 1.87 10.20 7.73
N VAL A 50 3.13 10.40 8.12
CA VAL A 50 3.56 11.41 9.10
C VAL A 50 4.38 12.45 8.38
N MET A 51 3.99 13.72 8.48
CA MET A 51 4.63 14.85 7.80
C MET A 51 4.58 16.11 8.67
N ASP A 52 5.36 17.13 8.31
CA ASP A 52 5.21 18.47 8.90
C ASP A 52 3.97 19.18 8.35
N GLY A 53 3.31 19.98 9.20
CA GLY A 53 2.04 20.63 8.92
C GLY A 53 2.11 21.80 7.93
N SER A 54 3.30 22.21 7.49
CA SER A 54 3.48 23.30 6.51
C SER A 54 3.44 22.85 5.04
N ASP A 55 3.70 21.56 4.75
CA ASP A 55 4.04 21.08 3.39
C ASP A 55 3.04 20.10 2.78
N VAL A 56 1.73 20.35 2.96
CA VAL A 56 0.70 19.35 2.64
C VAL A 56 0.39 19.22 1.14
N ALA A 57 0.63 20.26 0.34
CA ALA A 57 0.44 20.23 -1.12
C ALA A 57 1.34 19.17 -1.80
N SER A 58 2.42 18.80 -1.14
CA SER A 58 3.42 17.89 -1.65
C SER A 58 2.96 16.41 -1.49
N THR A 59 2.33 16.03 -0.38
CA THR A 59 1.98 14.62 -0.10
C THR A 59 0.81 14.09 -0.94
N THR A 60 -0.15 14.94 -1.32
CA THR A 60 -1.25 14.55 -2.22
C THR A 60 -0.76 14.09 -3.59
N PHE A 61 0.48 14.43 -3.98
CA PHE A 61 1.10 13.97 -5.23
C PHE A 61 1.63 12.52 -5.14
N GLY A 62 2.13 12.07 -3.99
CA GLY A 62 2.60 10.69 -3.83
C GLY A 62 1.48 9.65 -3.98
N MET A 63 0.27 10.00 -3.53
CA MET A 63 -0.96 9.21 -3.67
C MET A 63 -1.37 9.01 -5.14
N LYS A 64 -1.14 10.03 -5.99
CA LYS A 64 -1.40 9.95 -7.44
C LYS A 64 -0.47 8.98 -8.14
N GLU A 65 0.78 8.89 -7.70
CA GLU A 65 1.79 7.99 -8.30
C GLU A 65 1.52 6.52 -7.96
N VAL A 66 0.92 6.23 -6.81
CA VAL A 66 0.42 4.88 -6.47
C VAL A 66 -0.69 4.42 -7.43
N ILE A 67 -1.47 5.36 -7.97
CA ILE A 67 -2.61 5.08 -8.86
C ILE A 67 -2.17 5.12 -10.34
N ARG A 68 -1.06 5.80 -10.66
CA ARG A 68 -0.50 5.82 -12.01
C ARG A 68 0.07 4.45 -12.36
N GLY A 69 -0.22 4.01 -13.58
CA GLY A 69 -0.06 2.64 -14.04
C GLY A 69 1.27 1.98 -13.65
N VAL A 70 1.16 0.76 -13.15
CA VAL A 70 2.29 -0.05 -12.68
C VAL A 70 3.04 -0.65 -13.88
N SER A 71 4.38 -0.59 -13.86
CA SER A 71 5.21 -1.29 -14.84
C SER A 71 5.28 -2.80 -14.54
N GLU A 72 5.56 -3.64 -15.53
CA GLU A 72 5.66 -5.09 -15.31
C GLU A 72 6.80 -5.42 -14.31
N GLU A 73 7.90 -4.69 -14.39
CA GLU A 73 9.04 -4.83 -13.48
C GLU A 73 8.65 -4.52 -12.02
N GLU A 74 7.79 -3.52 -11.80
CA GLU A 74 7.31 -3.19 -10.45
C GLU A 74 6.37 -4.25 -9.89
N ILE A 75 5.62 -4.94 -10.75
CA ILE A 75 4.76 -6.07 -10.38
C ILE A 75 5.63 -7.24 -9.94
N GLU A 76 6.60 -7.64 -10.75
CA GLU A 76 7.52 -8.74 -10.44
C GLU A 76 8.30 -8.47 -9.15
N ARG A 77 8.84 -7.26 -9.01
CA ARG A 77 9.47 -6.83 -7.76
C ARG A 77 8.50 -6.87 -6.58
N GLY A 78 7.26 -6.42 -6.79
CA GLY A 78 6.20 -6.45 -5.79
C GLY A 78 5.88 -7.87 -5.31
N LYS A 79 5.77 -8.83 -6.23
CA LYS A 79 5.59 -10.26 -5.93
C LYS A 79 6.72 -10.79 -5.07
N ASN A 80 7.97 -10.54 -5.47
CA ASN A 80 9.16 -10.99 -4.75
C ASN A 80 9.28 -10.38 -3.35
N MET A 81 8.95 -9.09 -3.21
CA MET A 81 8.89 -8.43 -1.91
C MET A 81 7.81 -9.05 -1.01
N TYR A 82 6.62 -9.29 -1.55
CA TYR A 82 5.51 -9.88 -0.79
C TYR A 82 5.82 -11.32 -0.35
N LYS A 83 6.39 -12.15 -1.24
CA LYS A 83 6.84 -13.51 -0.90
C LYS A 83 7.84 -13.50 0.26
N THR A 84 8.86 -12.63 0.18
CA THR A 84 9.85 -12.49 1.24
C THR A 84 9.18 -12.15 2.57
N VAL A 85 8.31 -11.15 2.61
CA VAL A 85 7.61 -10.73 3.84
C VAL A 85 6.71 -11.84 4.38
N ALA A 86 5.91 -12.49 3.52
CA ALA A 86 4.97 -13.53 3.91
C ALA A 86 5.70 -14.76 4.49
N PHE A 87 6.77 -15.24 3.83
CA PHE A 87 7.50 -16.39 4.31
C PHE A 87 8.37 -16.08 5.53
N SER A 88 8.99 -14.89 5.60
CA SER A 88 9.73 -14.49 6.80
C SER A 88 8.82 -14.37 8.03
N ALA A 89 7.55 -13.97 7.86
CA ALA A 89 6.59 -13.95 8.95
C ALA A 89 6.28 -15.35 9.50
N LEU A 90 6.44 -16.41 8.69
CA LEU A 90 6.14 -17.80 9.04
C LEU A 90 7.35 -18.57 9.58
N GLU A 91 8.48 -17.93 9.85
CA GLU A 91 9.67 -18.63 10.38
C GLU A 91 9.47 -19.13 11.83
N SER A 92 8.66 -18.41 12.63
CA SER A 92 8.39 -18.78 14.02
C SER A 92 7.25 -19.80 14.11
N SER A 93 7.39 -20.77 15.01
CA SER A 93 6.33 -21.76 15.28
C SER A 93 5.05 -21.11 15.79
N VAL A 94 5.17 -20.02 16.56
CA VAL A 94 4.03 -19.28 17.10
C VAL A 94 3.27 -18.57 15.98
N THR A 95 3.98 -17.90 15.08
CA THR A 95 3.35 -17.18 13.96
C THR A 95 2.71 -18.13 12.96
N ARG A 96 3.30 -19.33 12.76
CA ARG A 96 2.68 -20.38 11.94
C ARG A 96 1.35 -20.88 12.52
N VAL A 97 1.29 -21.11 13.83
CA VAL A 97 0.04 -21.57 14.48
C VAL A 97 -1.02 -20.48 14.41
N ASP A 98 -0.64 -19.22 14.64
CA ASP A 98 -1.54 -18.07 14.51
C ASP A 98 -2.08 -17.91 13.08
N ASP A 99 -1.24 -18.07 12.06
CA ASP A 99 -1.66 -18.00 10.67
C ASP A 99 -2.62 -19.13 10.30
N ILE A 100 -2.33 -20.38 10.68
CA ILE A 100 -3.24 -21.52 10.48
C ILE A 100 -4.58 -21.26 11.17
N ALA A 101 -4.57 -20.77 12.40
CA ALA A 101 -5.79 -20.46 13.15
C ALA A 101 -6.64 -19.40 12.44
N LYS A 102 -6.01 -18.34 11.91
CA LYS A 102 -6.67 -17.30 11.13
C LYS A 102 -7.26 -17.85 9.83
N GLN A 103 -6.51 -18.65 9.08
CA GLN A 103 -7.00 -19.25 7.83
C GLN A 103 -8.23 -20.13 8.08
N VAL A 104 -8.20 -20.97 9.12
CA VAL A 104 -9.34 -21.78 9.52
C VAL A 104 -10.53 -20.90 9.90
N LEU A 105 -10.31 -19.79 10.62
CA LEU A 105 -11.39 -18.89 11.03
C LEU A 105 -12.02 -18.13 9.85
N TYR A 106 -11.23 -17.72 8.85
CA TYR A 106 -11.72 -16.90 7.74
C TYR A 106 -12.19 -17.70 6.53
N SER A 107 -11.65 -18.89 6.30
CA SER A 107 -11.83 -19.63 5.05
C SER A 107 -12.15 -21.12 5.25
N ASP A 108 -12.34 -21.57 6.50
CA ASP A 108 -12.60 -22.96 6.90
C ASP A 108 -11.60 -24.00 6.36
N THR A 109 -10.50 -23.54 5.75
CA THR A 109 -9.52 -24.33 5.02
C THR A 109 -8.13 -23.75 5.27
N VAL A 110 -7.13 -24.64 5.24
CA VAL A 110 -5.72 -24.25 5.38
C VAL A 110 -5.09 -24.30 4.00
N GLN A 111 -4.58 -23.15 3.54
CA GLN A 111 -3.91 -23.06 2.26
C GLN A 111 -2.49 -23.61 2.37
N SER A 112 -2.08 -24.44 1.40
CA SER A 112 -0.68 -24.88 1.35
C SER A 112 0.24 -23.72 0.93
N LEU A 113 1.49 -23.74 1.39
CA LEU A 113 2.46 -22.70 0.99
C LEU A 113 2.70 -22.68 -0.52
N SER A 114 2.61 -23.85 -1.18
CA SER A 114 2.71 -23.95 -2.64
C SER A 114 1.52 -23.30 -3.35
N ASP A 115 0.31 -23.48 -2.83
CA ASP A 115 -0.89 -22.83 -3.40
C ASP A 115 -0.83 -21.31 -3.20
N LEU A 116 -0.32 -20.84 -2.05
CA LEU A 116 -0.09 -19.43 -1.78
C LEU A 116 0.94 -18.85 -2.77
N GLU A 117 2.04 -19.56 -3.00
CA GLU A 117 3.06 -19.14 -3.97
C GLU A 117 2.50 -19.03 -5.38
N ASN A 118 1.77 -20.06 -5.83
CA ASN A 118 1.12 -20.06 -7.14
C ASN A 118 0.09 -18.93 -7.26
N ALA A 119 -0.67 -18.65 -6.20
CA ALA A 119 -1.63 -17.54 -6.18
C ALA A 119 -0.94 -16.19 -6.34
N ILE A 120 0.24 -15.99 -5.73
CA ILE A 120 1.03 -14.76 -5.88
C ILE A 120 1.59 -14.63 -7.31
N GLU A 121 2.07 -15.74 -7.89
CA GLU A 121 2.62 -15.73 -9.25
C GLU A 121 1.57 -15.45 -10.32
N ASN A 122 0.34 -15.92 -10.14
CA ASN A 122 -0.77 -15.69 -11.05
C ASN A 122 -1.29 -14.24 -11.07
N VAL A 123 -0.73 -13.33 -10.28
CA VAL A 123 -1.14 -11.91 -10.28
C VAL A 123 -0.61 -11.20 -11.51
N ASP A 124 -1.47 -10.96 -12.49
CA ASP A 124 -1.12 -10.23 -13.71
C ASP A 124 -1.34 -8.72 -13.60
N LYS A 125 -0.69 -7.96 -14.49
CA LYS A 125 -0.95 -6.52 -14.67
C LYS A 125 -2.42 -6.18 -14.91
N LYS A 126 -3.13 -7.04 -15.65
CA LYS A 126 -4.57 -6.87 -15.90
C LYS A 126 -5.38 -6.98 -14.60
N ALA A 127 -5.10 -7.99 -13.79
CA ALA A 127 -5.77 -8.19 -12.49
C ALA A 127 -5.54 -7.00 -11.55
N ILE A 128 -4.32 -6.45 -11.51
CA ILE A 128 -3.99 -5.25 -10.72
C ILE A 128 -4.75 -4.03 -11.25
N SER A 129 -4.75 -3.81 -12.57
CA SER A 129 -5.48 -2.70 -13.19
C SER A 129 -6.98 -2.77 -12.92
N GLU A 130 -7.57 -3.96 -13.05
CA GLU A 130 -8.99 -4.20 -12.73
C GLU A 130 -9.29 -3.95 -11.25
N ALA A 131 -8.42 -4.42 -10.34
CA ALA A 131 -8.56 -4.17 -8.91
C ALA A 131 -8.48 -2.68 -8.56
N ILE A 132 -7.52 -1.95 -9.13
CA ILE A 132 -7.38 -0.49 -8.97
C ILE A 132 -8.63 0.22 -9.50
N ASN A 133 -9.09 -0.12 -10.70
CA ASN A 133 -10.28 0.48 -11.29
C ASN A 133 -11.55 0.19 -10.48
N LYS A 134 -11.66 -1.00 -9.90
CA LYS A 134 -12.83 -1.41 -9.11
C LYS A 134 -12.86 -0.78 -7.73
N HIS A 135 -11.72 -0.75 -7.04
CA HIS A 135 -11.64 -0.45 -5.61
C HIS A 135 -11.01 0.90 -5.27
N VAL A 136 -10.22 1.51 -6.17
CA VAL A 136 -9.49 2.75 -5.90
C VAL A 136 -9.99 3.89 -6.77
N TYR A 137 -10.20 3.64 -8.07
CA TYR A 137 -10.58 4.67 -9.02
C TYR A 137 -11.98 5.22 -8.75
N ASP A 138 -12.09 6.55 -8.67
CA ASP A 138 -13.36 7.28 -8.48
C ASP A 138 -14.22 6.76 -7.31
N ARG A 139 -13.57 6.30 -6.23
CA ARG A 139 -14.23 5.88 -4.99
C ARG A 139 -14.15 6.96 -3.92
N ASP A 140 -15.11 6.92 -3.01
CA ASP A 140 -15.08 7.73 -1.80
C ASP A 140 -13.98 7.21 -0.87
N LEU A 141 -13.34 8.16 -0.18
CA LEU A 141 -12.20 7.91 0.68
C LEU A 141 -12.54 8.27 2.13
N ALA A 142 -11.88 7.63 3.08
CA ALA A 142 -11.96 8.00 4.48
C ALA A 142 -10.60 8.52 4.92
N VAL A 143 -10.58 9.73 5.49
CA VAL A 143 -9.34 10.37 5.94
C VAL A 143 -9.50 10.77 7.39
N ALA A 144 -8.52 10.39 8.20
CA ALA A 144 -8.39 10.79 9.58
C ALA A 144 -6.99 11.40 9.78
N GLY A 145 -6.94 12.58 10.39
CA GLY A 145 -5.70 13.29 10.67
C GLY A 145 -5.74 13.86 12.08
N ILE A 146 -4.59 13.86 12.75
CA ILE A 146 -4.41 14.39 14.10
C ILE A 146 -3.17 15.29 14.10
N GLY A 147 -3.24 16.44 14.77
CA GLY A 147 -2.14 17.40 14.88
C GLY A 147 -2.45 18.70 14.14
N ARG A 148 -1.43 19.27 13.49
CA ARG A 148 -1.55 20.52 12.71
C ARG A 148 -2.12 20.21 11.32
N THR A 149 -3.44 20.12 11.22
CA THR A 149 -4.14 19.75 9.97
C THR A 149 -4.67 20.96 9.18
N GLU A 150 -4.28 22.19 9.52
CA GLU A 150 -4.79 23.42 8.89
C GLU A 150 -4.47 23.51 7.39
N ALA A 151 -3.32 22.97 6.97
CA ALA A 151 -2.92 22.91 5.57
C ALA A 151 -3.46 21.66 4.84
N TRP A 152 -4.20 20.78 5.53
CA TRP A 152 -4.72 19.57 4.92
C TRP A 152 -5.84 19.86 3.91
N PRO A 153 -5.79 19.31 2.69
CA PRO A 153 -6.80 19.57 1.68
C PRO A 153 -8.18 19.10 2.14
N ASP A 154 -9.19 19.90 1.82
CA ASP A 154 -10.57 19.54 2.04
C ASP A 154 -10.91 18.22 1.33
N TYR A 155 -11.85 17.48 1.91
CA TYR A 155 -12.34 16.22 1.35
C TYR A 155 -12.69 16.33 -0.14
N TYR A 156 -13.33 17.43 -0.54
CA TYR A 156 -13.68 17.71 -1.93
C TYR A 156 -12.47 17.71 -2.87
N GLN A 157 -11.35 18.31 -2.46
CA GLN A 157 -10.13 18.34 -3.26
C GLN A 157 -9.50 16.97 -3.40
N LEU A 158 -9.48 16.18 -2.31
CA LEU A 158 -9.01 14.80 -2.32
C LEU A 158 -9.86 13.91 -3.23
N ARG A 159 -11.19 14.05 -3.14
CA ARG A 159 -12.13 13.28 -3.96
C ARG A 159 -11.97 13.55 -5.45
N ILE A 160 -11.72 14.81 -5.83
CA ILE A 160 -11.39 15.17 -7.22
C ILE A 160 -10.07 14.52 -7.66
N GLY A 161 -9.09 14.47 -6.75
CA GLY A 161 -7.78 13.87 -7.01
C GLY A 161 -7.80 12.37 -7.36
N MET A 162 -8.88 11.66 -7.00
CA MET A 162 -9.09 10.24 -7.32
C MET A 162 -9.57 9.97 -8.75
N SER A 163 -9.94 11.03 -9.50
CA SER A 163 -10.42 10.92 -10.87
C SER A 163 -9.29 11.20 -11.88
N ALA A 164 -9.27 10.48 -13.01
CA ALA A 164 -8.23 10.61 -14.03
C ALA A 164 -8.18 11.98 -14.73
N TRP A 165 -9.20 12.83 -14.57
CA TRP A 165 -9.28 14.15 -15.23
C TRP A 165 -8.20 15.15 -14.76
N ARG A 166 -7.44 14.84 -13.70
CA ARG A 166 -6.27 15.61 -13.22
C ARG A 166 -5.03 14.74 -12.97
N LEU A 167 -4.97 13.54 -13.57
CA LEU A 167 -3.75 12.74 -13.70
C LEU A 167 -3.15 12.95 -15.09
#